data_AF-A0A7K4IKW5-F1
#
_entry.id   AF-A0A7K4IKW5-F1
#
_cell.length_a   1.000
_cell.length_b   1.000
_cell.length_c   1.000
_cell.angle_alpha   90.00
_cell.angle_beta   90.00
_cell.angle_gamma   90.00
#
_symmetry.space_group_name_H-M   'P 1'
#
loop_
_entity.id
_entity.type
_entity.pdbx_description
1 polymer ?
#
loop_
_entity_poly.entity_id
_entity_poly.type
_entity_poly.pdbx_seq_one_letter_code
_entity_poly.pdbx_strand_id
1 'polypeptide(L)' 'MSSGDLREVLKEVKLVREKVERLEELVEERLVGAEEPLDDEVEAIEEYIKAKEKGSIELIPIEDV' A
#
# COMPACT_ATOMS: atom_id res chain seq x y z
N MET A 1 13.84 40.16 -0.10
CA MET A 1 12.88 39.28 0.60
C MET A 1 12.93 39.63 2.07
N SER A 2 11.78 39.88 2.68
CA SER A 2 11.70 40.20 4.10
C SER A 2 11.91 38.93 4.95
N SER A 3 12.33 39.08 6.20
CA SER A 3 12.43 37.95 7.13
C SER A 3 11.06 37.30 7.43
N GLY A 4 9.96 38.04 7.22
CA GLY A 4 8.59 37.55 7.29
C GLY A 4 8.28 36.59 6.15
N ASP A 5 8.62 36.98 4.92
CA ASP A 5 8.39 36.17 3.70
C ASP A 5 9.12 34.82 3.82
N LEU A 6 10.36 34.84 4.34
CA LEU A 6 11.15 33.63 4.54
C LEU A 6 10.53 32.69 5.60
N ARG A 7 9.91 33.25 6.64
CA ARG A 7 9.29 32.50 7.72
C ARG A 7 7.99 31.84 7.25
N GLU A 8 7.21 32.50 6.40
CA GLU A 8 6.03 31.91 5.77
C GLU A 8 6.41 30.77 4.82
N VAL A 9 7.41 30.98 3.95
CA VAL A 9 7.90 29.92 3.05
C VAL A 9 8.37 28.70 3.85
N LEU A 10 9.11 28.91 4.95
CA LEU A 10 9.55 27.78 5.79
C LEU A 10 8.38 27.02 6.41
N LYS A 11 7.30 27.71 6.79
CA LYS A 11 6.10 27.07 7.35
C LYS A 11 5.40 26.21 6.30
N GLU A 12 5.23 26.73 5.09
CA GLU A 12 4.63 25.99 3.98
C GLU A 12 5.47 24.77 3.59
N VAL A 13 6.81 24.91 3.54
CA VAL A 13 7.72 23.78 3.26
C VAL A 13 7.57 22.66 4.29
N LYS A 14 7.43 22.99 5.58
CA LYS A 14 7.21 21.99 6.64
C LYS A 14 5.86 21.28 6.47
N LEU A 15 4.81 22.03 6.17
CA LEU A 15 3.47 21.47 5.91
C LEU A 15 3.46 20.53 4.70
N VAL A 16 4.18 20.89 3.63
CA VAL A 16 4.32 20.02 2.46
C VAL A 16 5.05 18.74 2.83
N ARG A 17 6.16 18.83 3.57
CA ARG A 17 6.91 17.66 4.03
C ARG A 17 6.06 16.69 4.84
N GLU A 18 5.33 17.18 5.85
CA GLU A 18 4.45 16.34 6.68
C GLU A 18 3.32 15.66 5.89
N LYS A 19 2.87 16.27 4.78
CA LYS A 19 1.87 15.68 3.90
C LYS A 19 2.46 14.60 3.01
N VAL A 20 3.69 14.79 2.55
CA VAL A 20 4.41 13.80 1.73
C VAL A 20 4.72 12.56 2.57
N GLU A 21 5.23 12.71 3.78
CA GLU A 21 5.51 11.59 4.69
C GLU A 21 4.24 10.76 4.96
N ARG A 22 3.11 11.42 5.23
CA ARG A 22 1.82 10.73 5.40
C ARG A 22 1.32 10.02 4.13
N LEU A 23 1.65 10.54 2.96
CA LEU A 23 1.30 9.88 1.70
C LEU A 23 2.20 8.66 1.45
N GLU A 24 3.48 8.73 1.79
CA GLU A 24 4.39 7.58 1.75
C GLU A 24 3.89 6.45 2.65
N GLU A 25 3.55 6.74 3.91
CA GLU A 25 2.98 5.74 4.83
C GLU A 25 1.72 5.08 4.25
N LEU A 26 0.79 5.86 3.68
CA LEU A 26 -0.43 5.31 3.08
C LEU A 26 -0.16 4.48 1.81
N VAL A 27 0.90 4.79 1.07
CA VAL A 27 1.30 4.07 -0.14
C VAL A 27 1.99 2.76 0.24
N GLU A 28 2.87 2.78 1.22
CA GLU A 28 3.50 1.56 1.77
C GLU A 28 2.43 0.64 2.35
N GLU A 29 1.51 1.11 3.18
CA GLU A 29 0.47 0.24 3.77
C GLU A 29 -0.50 -0.37 2.74
N ARG A 30 -0.73 0.30 1.59
CA ARG A 30 -1.81 -0.09 0.65
C ARG A 30 -1.36 -0.62 -0.70
N LEU A 31 -0.21 -0.20 -1.20
CA LEU A 31 0.20 -0.42 -2.59
C LEU A 31 1.47 -1.24 -2.72
N VAL A 32 2.39 -1.09 -1.77
CA VAL A 32 3.64 -1.83 -1.73
C VAL A 32 3.57 -2.68 -0.47
N GLY A 33 2.97 -3.88 -0.57
CA GLY A 33 2.83 -4.77 0.58
C GLY A 33 4.09 -4.74 1.46
N ALA A 34 3.91 -4.69 2.78
CA ALA A 34 4.97 -4.38 3.75
C ALA A 34 6.27 -5.20 3.58
N GLU A 35 6.16 -6.38 2.95
CA GLU A 35 7.27 -7.15 2.39
C GLU A 35 6.90 -7.66 0.99
N GLU A 36 7.90 -7.76 0.09
CA GLU A 36 7.73 -8.50 -1.16
C GLU A 36 7.48 -9.98 -0.83
N PRO A 37 6.51 -10.65 -1.50
CA PRO A 37 6.23 -12.05 -1.26
C PRO A 37 7.45 -12.91 -1.63
N LEU A 38 7.69 -13.95 -0.85
CA LEU A 38 8.69 -14.96 -1.17
C LEU A 38 8.30 -15.75 -2.43
N ASP A 39 9.27 -16.41 -3.06
CA ASP A 39 9.04 -17.16 -4.31
C ASP A 39 7.90 -18.20 -4.17
N ASP A 40 7.81 -18.87 -3.02
CA ASP A 40 6.75 -19.84 -2.73
C ASP A 40 5.38 -19.18 -2.54
N GLU A 41 5.34 -17.98 -1.96
CA GLU A 41 4.11 -17.18 -1.84
C GLU A 41 3.62 -16.69 -3.21
N VAL A 42 4.54 -16.29 -4.09
CA VAL A 42 4.23 -15.92 -5.48
C VAL A 42 3.63 -17.13 -6.22
N GLU A 43 4.25 -18.30 -6.12
CA GLU A 43 3.74 -19.54 -6.71
C GLU A 43 2.33 -19.87 -6.20
N ALA A 44 2.10 -19.79 -4.88
CA ALA A 44 0.80 -20.06 -4.29
C ALA A 44 -0.30 -19.10 -4.78
N ILE A 45 0.01 -17.81 -4.92
CA ILE A 45 -0.90 -16.81 -5.47
C ILE A 45 -1.24 -17.14 -6.92
N GLU A 46 -0.24 -17.47 -7.74
CA GLU A 46 -0.48 -17.84 -9.14
C GLU A 46 -1.33 -19.10 -9.29
N GLU A 47 -1.07 -20.13 -8.49
CA GLU A 47 -1.85 -21.37 -8.48
C GLU A 47 -3.30 -21.10 -8.11
N TYR A 48 -3.54 -20.29 -7.07
CA TYR A 48 -4.87 -19.87 -6.67
C TYR A 48 -5.59 -19.12 -7.80
N ILE A 49 -4.94 -18.16 -8.45
CA ILE A 49 -5.54 -17.42 -9.57
C ILE A 49 -5.91 -18.38 -10.71
N LYS A 50 -4.98 -19.26 -11.12
CA LYS A 50 -5.22 -20.26 -12.18
C LYS A 50 -6.38 -21.19 -11.84
N ALA A 51 -6.44 -21.65 -10.59
CA ALA A 51 -7.50 -22.55 -10.14
C ALA A 51 -8.87 -21.82 -10.06
N LYS A 52 -8.88 -20.56 -9.64
CA LYS A 52 -10.09 -19.71 -9.63
C LYS A 52 -10.61 -19.47 -11.04
N GLU A 53 -9.74 -19.14 -11.99
CA GLU A 53 -10.09 -18.95 -13.40
C GLU A 53 -10.63 -20.23 -14.05
N LYS A 54 -10.09 -21.39 -13.66
CA LYS A 54 -10.57 -22.71 -14.11
C LYS A 54 -11.88 -23.14 -13.42
N GLY A 55 -12.33 -22.41 -12.41
CA GLY A 55 -13.50 -22.78 -11.60
C GLY A 55 -13.27 -24.03 -10.73
N SER A 56 -12.01 -24.37 -10.44
CA SER A 56 -11.66 -25.54 -9.62
C SER A 56 -11.57 -25.24 -8.13
N ILE A 57 -12.02 -24.04 -7.70
CA ILE A 57 -12.11 -23.62 -6.30
C ILE A 57 -13.51 -23.07 -6.07
N GLU A 58 -14.11 -23.43 -4.95
CA GLU A 58 -15.38 -22.89 -4.48
C GLU A 58 -15.17 -22.08 -3.20
N LEU A 59 -15.87 -20.96 -3.09
CA LEU A 59 -15.93 -20.20 -1.84
C LEU A 59 -17.02 -20.83 -0.98
N ILE A 60 -16.65 -21.31 0.20
CA ILE A 60 -17.58 -21.81 1.21
C ILE A 60 -17.83 -20.73 2.26
N PRO A 61 -19.09 -20.51 2.67
CA PRO A 61 -19.42 -19.67 3.81
C PRO A 61 -18.71 -20.16 5.07
N ILE A 62 -18.31 -19.25 5.96
CA ILE A 62 -17.60 -19.63 7.18
C ILE A 62 -18.51 -20.37 8.16
N GLU A 63 -19.82 -20.17 8.03
CA GLU A 63 -20.85 -20.88 8.79
C GLU A 63 -20.90 -22.39 8.45
N ASP A 64 -20.33 -22.78 7.31
CA ASP A 64 -20.34 -24.17 6.80
C ASP A 64 -19.00 -24.90 7.06
N VAL A 65 -18.09 -24.31 7.85
CA VAL A 65 -16.76 -24.86 8.22
C VAL A 65 -16.78 -25.53 9.60
#